data_AF-A0A8T5KEP2-F1
#
_entry.id   AF-A0A8T5KEP2-F1
#
_cell.length_a   1.000
_cell.length_b   1.000
_cell.length_c   1.000
_cell.angle_alpha   90.00
_cell.angle_beta   90.00
_cell.angle_gamma   90.00
#
_symmetry.space_group_name_H-M   'P 1'
#
loop_
_entity.id
_entity.type
_entity.pdbx_description
1 polymer ?
#
loop_
_entity_poly.entity_id
_entity_poly.type
_entity_poly.pdbx_seq_one_letter_code
_entity_poly.pdbx_strand_id
1 'polypeptide(L)'
;MMTVSFASAQEYKGAEYCGMCHAAEYEGWLETSHANAAGMTAEGTFWVADPDDPARNQGDLAAWKDGCANCHVLNWDAEAKTFAFSETEPEKGLNIQCENCHGAYVPHSADNPAMDLDYTHESCVECHSGRQVEDHLNSRHSQTWEDLEPLPYAGDNCLHCMTTQGAIAGAGEVSIEDEGLVSLSCVACHDMHSEENPNQLRAETADDLCAKCHIGSHHPQSEEVVYPSGPHAKADVECVECHGLGEHFAHGHVSAWFNHTFWIYDTYWPYNDTRPMVCGKCHELEWATEQLEVIEHTTETMT
;
A
#
# COMPACT_ATOMS: atom_id res chain seq x y z
N MET A 1 8.37 13.55 35.06
CA MET A 1 8.27 12.10 34.82
C MET A 1 6.89 11.87 34.27
N MET A 2 6.75 11.88 32.94
CA MET A 2 5.52 11.46 32.27
C MET A 2 5.50 9.94 32.32
N THR A 3 4.57 9.39 33.08
CA THR A 3 4.25 7.96 33.03
C THR A 3 3.55 7.71 31.70
N VAL A 4 4.24 7.04 30.79
CA VAL A 4 3.58 6.42 29.63
C VAL A 4 2.69 5.34 30.21
N SER A 5 1.37 5.55 30.16
CA SER A 5 0.40 4.53 30.54
C SER A 5 0.31 3.58 29.36
N PHE A 6 0.83 2.37 29.51
CA PHE A 6 0.62 1.30 28.55
C PHE A 6 -0.87 0.94 28.54
N ALA A 7 -1.49 1.02 27.36
CA ALA A 7 -2.84 0.52 27.12
C ALA A 7 -2.91 -0.94 27.57
N SER A 8 -3.83 -1.27 28.49
CA SER A 8 -4.02 -2.65 28.90
C SER A 8 -4.74 -3.43 27.79
N ALA A 9 -4.56 -4.76 27.74
CA ALA A 9 -5.30 -5.66 26.84
C ALA A 9 -6.85 -5.52 26.89
N GLN A 10 -7.39 -4.71 27.81
CA GLN A 10 -8.81 -4.44 27.98
C GLN A 10 -9.38 -3.39 27.00
N GLU A 11 -8.51 -2.60 26.36
CA GLU A 11 -8.90 -1.57 25.39
C GLU A 11 -9.11 -2.13 23.99
N TYR A 12 -8.47 -3.26 23.65
CA TYR A 12 -8.67 -3.94 22.38
C TYR A 12 -9.91 -4.85 22.41
N LYS A 13 -10.63 -4.96 21.29
CA LYS A 13 -11.86 -5.78 21.17
C LYS A 13 -11.74 -6.93 20.17
N GLY A 14 -10.80 -6.87 19.24
CA GLY A 14 -10.65 -7.82 18.14
C GLY A 14 -11.66 -7.60 17.01
N ALA A 15 -11.31 -8.01 15.79
CA ALA A 15 -12.10 -7.71 14.59
C ALA A 15 -13.55 -8.23 14.63
N GLU A 16 -13.79 -9.39 15.26
CA GLU A 16 -15.15 -9.96 15.41
C GLU A 16 -16.12 -9.00 16.10
N TYR A 17 -15.62 -8.22 17.07
CA TYR A 17 -16.45 -7.23 17.76
C TYR A 17 -16.88 -6.10 16.81
N CYS A 18 -15.96 -5.65 15.94
CA CYS A 18 -16.23 -4.62 14.93
C CYS A 18 -17.27 -5.10 13.91
N GLY A 19 -17.16 -6.37 13.48
CA GLY A 19 -18.07 -6.99 12.52
C GLY A 19 -19.53 -7.09 12.98
N MET A 20 -19.80 -6.92 14.29
CA MET A 20 -21.18 -6.83 14.79
C MET A 20 -21.95 -5.62 14.24
N CYS A 21 -21.24 -4.54 13.88
CA CYS A 21 -21.81 -3.31 13.34
C CYS A 21 -21.31 -3.02 11.91
N HIS A 22 -20.04 -3.28 11.63
CA HIS A 22 -19.37 -3.05 10.34
C HIS A 22 -19.26 -4.36 9.56
N ALA A 23 -20.42 -4.97 9.26
CA ALA A 23 -20.46 -6.31 8.70
C ALA A 23 -19.80 -6.38 7.31
N ALA A 24 -20.03 -5.38 6.45
CA ALA A 24 -19.47 -5.38 5.10
C ALA A 24 -17.94 -5.24 5.11
N GLU A 25 -17.41 -4.30 5.90
CA GLU A 25 -15.97 -4.09 6.02
C GLU A 25 -15.28 -5.30 6.67
N TYR A 26 -15.93 -5.92 7.66
CA TYR A 26 -15.41 -7.12 8.31
C TYR A 26 -15.40 -8.33 7.38
N GLU A 27 -16.49 -8.56 6.63
CA GLU A 27 -16.57 -9.65 5.64
C GLU A 27 -15.51 -9.49 4.55
N GLY A 28 -15.35 -8.27 4.01
CA GLY A 28 -14.31 -8.01 3.01
C GLY A 28 -12.89 -8.12 3.59
N TRP A 29 -12.65 -7.62 4.81
CA TRP A 29 -11.36 -7.79 5.50
C TRP A 29 -10.98 -9.25 5.69
N LEU A 30 -11.93 -10.12 6.07
CA LEU A 30 -11.68 -11.55 6.32
C LEU A 30 -11.07 -12.28 5.12
N GLU A 31 -11.36 -11.82 3.90
CA GLU A 31 -10.83 -12.39 2.67
C GLU A 31 -9.36 -11.96 2.45
N THR A 32 -8.99 -10.77 2.90
CA THR A 32 -7.68 -10.17 2.62
C THR A 32 -6.49 -10.97 3.16
N SER A 33 -5.35 -10.79 2.51
CA SER A 33 -4.06 -11.29 3.00
C SER A 33 -3.69 -10.71 4.36
N HIS A 34 -4.16 -9.51 4.74
CA HIS A 34 -3.95 -8.93 6.07
C HIS A 34 -4.63 -9.73 7.18
N ALA A 35 -5.90 -10.11 6.99
CA ALA A 35 -6.63 -10.96 7.94
C ALA A 35 -6.01 -12.36 8.07
N ASN A 36 -5.30 -12.81 7.03
CA ASN A 36 -4.71 -14.14 6.92
C ASN A 36 -3.17 -14.12 6.99
N ALA A 37 -2.57 -13.00 7.44
CA ALA A 37 -1.12 -12.80 7.39
C ALA A 37 -0.33 -13.71 8.34
N ALA A 38 -1.00 -14.26 9.35
CA ALA A 38 -0.40 -15.17 10.32
C ALA A 38 -1.46 -16.13 10.89
N GLY A 39 -1.07 -16.93 11.87
CA GLY A 39 -2.02 -17.67 12.68
C GLY A 39 -1.36 -18.69 13.59
N MET A 40 -2.19 -19.59 14.13
CA MET A 40 -1.75 -20.66 15.02
C MET A 40 -2.46 -21.96 14.66
N THR A 41 -1.72 -23.07 14.65
CA THR A 41 -2.31 -24.40 14.45
C THR A 41 -2.95 -24.93 15.73
N ALA A 42 -3.76 -26.00 15.63
CA ALA A 42 -4.37 -26.65 16.79
C ALA A 42 -3.32 -27.21 17.77
N GLU A 43 -2.12 -27.52 17.30
CA GLU A 43 -0.98 -28.00 18.07
C GLU A 43 -0.18 -26.88 18.74
N GLY A 44 -0.55 -25.61 18.54
CA GLY A 44 0.10 -24.44 19.14
C GLY A 44 1.36 -23.98 18.39
N THR A 45 1.54 -24.37 17.13
CA THR A 45 2.58 -23.84 16.25
C THR A 45 2.11 -22.55 15.61
N PHE A 46 2.94 -21.50 15.66
CA PHE A 46 2.64 -20.19 15.07
C PHE A 46 3.16 -20.14 13.64
N TRP A 47 2.45 -19.46 12.75
CA TRP A 47 2.81 -19.35 11.34
C TRP A 47 2.59 -17.94 10.78
N VAL A 48 3.45 -17.50 9.84
CA VAL A 48 3.25 -16.30 8.97
C VAL A 48 2.89 -16.81 7.56
N ALA A 49 2.02 -16.14 6.83
CA ALA A 49 1.87 -16.38 5.40
C ALA A 49 3.11 -15.88 4.63
N ASP A 50 3.82 -16.77 3.93
CA ASP A 50 4.81 -16.41 2.90
C ASP A 50 4.50 -17.23 1.64
N PRO A 51 4.12 -16.55 0.55
CA PRO A 51 3.80 -17.22 -0.71
C PRO A 51 5.02 -17.86 -1.38
N ASP A 52 6.24 -17.39 -1.06
CA ASP A 52 7.49 -17.86 -1.65
C ASP A 52 8.13 -19.03 -0.86
N ASP A 53 7.89 -19.12 0.46
CA ASP A 53 8.39 -20.22 1.30
C ASP A 53 7.45 -20.63 2.46
N PRO A 54 6.44 -21.48 2.20
CA PRO A 54 5.46 -21.92 3.21
C PRO A 54 6.06 -22.72 4.39
N ALA A 55 7.29 -23.22 4.23
CA ALA A 55 7.95 -24.07 5.22
C ALA A 55 8.81 -23.29 6.22
N ARG A 56 9.23 -22.07 5.86
CA ARG A 56 10.11 -21.22 6.69
C ARG A 56 9.39 -20.50 7.81
N ASN A 57 8.07 -20.39 7.71
CA ASN A 57 7.31 -19.48 8.53
C ASN A 57 6.67 -20.09 9.78
N GLN A 58 7.05 -21.30 10.16
CA GLN A 58 6.43 -22.01 11.28
C GLN A 58 7.41 -22.15 12.45
N GLY A 59 6.96 -21.86 13.66
CA GLY A 59 7.82 -21.89 14.85
C GLY A 59 7.06 -22.06 16.16
N ASP A 60 7.83 -22.28 17.23
CA ASP A 60 7.31 -22.16 18.59
C ASP A 60 7.07 -20.69 18.95
N LEU A 61 6.31 -20.46 20.03
CA LEU A 61 5.93 -19.11 20.47
C LEU A 61 7.14 -18.22 20.78
N ALA A 62 8.26 -18.79 21.24
CA ALA A 62 9.44 -18.00 21.58
C ALA A 62 10.14 -17.48 20.31
N ALA A 63 10.36 -18.36 19.32
CA ALA A 63 10.91 -17.97 18.03
C ALA A 63 10.01 -16.95 17.30
N TRP A 64 8.70 -17.17 17.35
CA TRP A 64 7.70 -16.24 16.79
C TRP A 64 7.80 -14.84 17.38
N LYS A 65 7.81 -14.76 18.72
CA LYS A 65 7.91 -13.50 19.47
C LYS A 65 9.21 -12.74 19.18
N ASP A 66 10.27 -13.44 18.84
CA ASP A 66 11.59 -12.83 18.62
C ASP A 66 11.79 -12.26 17.21
N GLY A 67 10.94 -12.61 16.23
CA GLY A 67 11.17 -12.21 14.84
C GLY A 67 9.95 -11.81 14.01
N CYS A 68 8.75 -12.26 14.39
CA CYS A 68 7.54 -12.09 13.56
C CYS A 68 6.45 -11.29 14.29
N ALA A 69 6.33 -11.49 15.60
CA ALA A 69 5.23 -10.93 16.38
C ALA A 69 5.20 -9.40 16.38
N ASN A 70 6.30 -8.71 16.12
CA ASN A 70 6.31 -7.25 16.10
C ASN A 70 5.44 -6.63 14.99
N CYS A 71 5.21 -7.37 13.90
CA CYS A 71 4.33 -6.92 12.81
C CYS A 71 3.04 -7.75 12.71
N HIS A 72 3.08 -9.04 13.09
CA HIS A 72 1.98 -9.97 12.83
C HIS A 72 1.03 -10.20 14.01
N VAL A 73 0.94 -9.22 14.92
CA VAL A 73 0.02 -9.26 16.06
C VAL A 73 -0.58 -7.89 16.34
N LEU A 74 -1.63 -7.87 17.13
CA LEU A 74 -2.24 -6.66 17.64
C LEU A 74 -1.52 -6.16 18.91
N ASN A 75 -1.09 -4.89 18.91
CA ASN A 75 -0.50 -4.20 20.06
C ASN A 75 0.72 -4.91 20.67
N TRP A 76 1.77 -5.09 19.87
CA TRP A 76 3.01 -5.70 20.30
C TRP A 76 3.77 -4.85 21.34
N ASP A 77 4.13 -5.47 22.47
CA ASP A 77 5.07 -4.92 23.45
C ASP A 77 6.42 -5.63 23.31
N ALA A 78 7.43 -4.91 22.80
CA ALA A 78 8.76 -5.46 22.57
C ALA A 78 9.55 -5.76 23.86
N GLU A 79 9.28 -5.06 24.97
CA GLU A 79 9.98 -5.28 26.24
C GLU A 79 9.40 -6.51 26.96
N ALA A 80 8.07 -6.57 27.04
CA ALA A 80 7.36 -7.68 27.67
C ALA A 80 7.26 -8.92 26.77
N LYS A 81 7.47 -8.77 25.46
CA LYS A 81 7.21 -9.79 24.43
C LYS A 81 5.78 -10.33 24.51
N THR A 82 4.82 -9.42 24.60
CA THR A 82 3.39 -9.71 24.72
C THR A 82 2.60 -8.97 23.66
N PHE A 83 1.38 -9.40 23.40
CA PHE A 83 0.45 -8.76 22.48
C PHE A 83 -0.97 -8.84 23.06
N ALA A 84 -1.91 -8.10 22.48
CA ALA A 84 -3.31 -8.14 22.92
C ALA A 84 -3.84 -9.58 22.92
N PHE A 85 -4.65 -9.94 23.92
CA PHE A 85 -5.28 -11.26 24.08
C PHE A 85 -4.36 -12.48 24.28
N SER A 86 -3.03 -12.33 24.27
CA SER A 86 -2.08 -13.47 24.23
C SER A 86 -2.21 -14.52 25.34
N GLU A 87 -2.79 -14.17 26.50
CA GLU A 87 -2.90 -15.04 27.66
C GLU A 87 -4.22 -15.84 27.73
N THR A 88 -5.29 -15.36 27.09
CA THR A 88 -6.63 -15.94 27.24
C THR A 88 -7.24 -16.39 25.92
N GLU A 89 -7.01 -15.62 24.86
CA GLU A 89 -7.62 -15.80 23.53
C GLU A 89 -6.60 -15.35 22.47
N PRO A 90 -5.40 -15.97 22.40
CA PRO A 90 -4.29 -15.50 21.58
C PRO A 90 -4.68 -15.31 20.11
N GLU A 91 -5.57 -16.15 19.59
CA GLU A 91 -6.11 -16.06 18.23
C GLU A 91 -6.75 -14.70 17.89
N LYS A 92 -7.32 -13.98 18.88
CA LYS A 92 -7.90 -12.64 18.66
C LYS A 92 -6.86 -11.54 18.51
N GLY A 93 -5.63 -11.80 18.95
CA GLY A 93 -4.51 -10.88 18.84
C GLY A 93 -3.51 -11.27 17.75
N LEU A 94 -3.72 -12.36 17.04
CA LEU A 94 -2.89 -12.73 15.89
C LEU A 94 -3.37 -12.01 14.62
N ASN A 95 -2.44 -11.82 13.69
CA ASN A 95 -2.66 -11.24 12.35
C ASN A 95 -2.86 -9.72 12.41
N ILE A 96 -3.16 -9.13 11.25
CA ILE A 96 -3.43 -7.69 11.14
C ILE A 96 -4.93 -7.47 11.35
N GLN A 97 -5.28 -7.07 12.57
CA GLN A 97 -6.64 -6.79 13.02
C GLN A 97 -7.06 -5.35 12.66
N CYS A 98 -8.36 -5.05 12.77
CA CYS A 98 -8.87 -3.67 12.54
C CYS A 98 -8.12 -2.63 13.38
N GLU A 99 -7.83 -2.98 14.63
CA GLU A 99 -7.21 -2.11 15.62
C GLU A 99 -5.70 -1.91 15.41
N ASN A 100 -5.08 -2.63 14.45
CA ASN A 100 -3.73 -2.32 13.98
C ASN A 100 -3.70 -1.02 13.16
N CYS A 101 -4.79 -0.67 12.45
CA CYS A 101 -4.86 0.53 11.62
C CYS A 101 -5.75 1.62 12.24
N HIS A 102 -6.84 1.24 12.90
CA HIS A 102 -7.81 2.18 13.49
C HIS A 102 -7.54 2.51 14.97
N GLY A 103 -6.45 1.96 15.53
CA GLY A 103 -6.09 2.09 16.94
C GLY A 103 -6.97 1.27 17.89
N ALA A 104 -6.70 1.41 19.19
CA ALA A 104 -7.49 0.74 20.23
C ALA A 104 -8.95 1.21 20.22
N TYR A 105 -9.88 0.31 20.52
CA TYR A 105 -11.31 0.65 20.52
C TYR A 105 -11.64 1.84 21.42
N VAL A 106 -12.30 2.82 20.80
CA VAL A 106 -12.96 3.93 21.48
C VAL A 106 -14.47 3.80 21.28
N PRO A 107 -15.30 3.96 22.34
CA PRO A 107 -16.74 3.97 22.16
C PRO A 107 -17.21 5.01 21.13
N HIS A 108 -17.85 4.54 20.07
CA HIS A 108 -18.33 5.35 18.96
C HIS A 108 -19.72 4.92 18.48
N SER A 109 -20.32 5.75 17.63
CA SER A 109 -21.61 5.48 16.99
C SER A 109 -21.70 6.25 15.67
N ALA A 110 -22.77 6.03 14.90
CA ALA A 110 -23.02 6.81 13.68
C ALA A 110 -23.03 8.33 13.91
N ASP A 111 -23.48 8.79 15.09
CA ASP A 111 -23.54 10.22 15.45
C ASP A 111 -22.26 10.72 16.14
N ASN A 112 -21.28 9.84 16.38
CA ASN A 112 -20.00 10.16 17.01
C ASN A 112 -18.92 9.22 16.45
N PRO A 113 -18.45 9.43 15.21
CA PRO A 113 -17.30 8.70 14.68
C PRO A 113 -16.08 9.09 15.51
N ALA A 114 -15.48 8.12 16.20
CA ALA A 114 -14.35 8.36 17.11
C ALA A 114 -13.18 7.39 16.88
N MET A 115 -13.33 6.42 15.97
CA MET A 115 -12.20 5.60 15.53
C MET A 115 -11.37 6.40 14.53
N ASP A 116 -10.07 6.13 14.54
CA ASP A 116 -9.13 6.84 13.69
C ASP A 116 -9.27 6.39 12.23
N LEU A 117 -9.19 7.35 11.30
CA LEU A 117 -9.10 7.09 9.87
C LEU A 117 -7.82 7.75 9.38
N ASP A 118 -6.74 6.99 9.41
CA ASP A 118 -5.43 7.45 8.95
C ASP A 118 -5.35 7.34 7.42
N TYR A 119 -5.37 8.49 6.74
CA TYR A 119 -5.12 8.59 5.31
C TYR A 119 -3.63 8.77 4.97
N THR A 120 -2.76 8.90 5.97
CA THR A 120 -1.32 9.03 5.78
C THR A 120 -0.67 7.66 5.56
N HIS A 121 0.66 7.62 5.47
CA HIS A 121 1.43 6.39 5.43
C HIS A 121 1.62 5.77 6.81
N GLU A 122 1.39 6.50 7.91
CA GLU A 122 1.86 6.15 9.25
C GLU A 122 1.44 4.74 9.69
N SER A 123 0.15 4.42 9.61
CA SER A 123 -0.37 3.09 9.96
C SER A 123 0.19 1.96 9.10
N CYS A 124 0.51 2.22 7.82
CA CYS A 124 1.05 1.22 6.92
C CYS A 124 2.52 0.90 7.25
N VAL A 125 3.30 1.92 7.58
CA VAL A 125 4.76 1.82 7.72
C VAL A 125 5.21 1.19 9.03
N GLU A 126 4.30 1.01 9.98
CA GLU A 126 4.56 0.23 11.20
C GLU A 126 4.94 -1.21 10.87
N CYS A 127 4.35 -1.78 9.81
CA CYS A 127 4.60 -3.15 9.35
C CYS A 127 5.34 -3.19 8.02
N HIS A 128 4.87 -2.43 7.02
CA HIS A 128 5.55 -2.33 5.73
C HIS A 128 6.75 -1.41 5.89
N SER A 129 7.94 -1.97 6.02
CA SER A 129 9.17 -1.19 6.23
C SER A 129 10.18 -1.39 5.12
N GLY A 130 11.10 -0.44 4.97
CA GLY A 130 12.18 -0.48 3.99
C GLY A 130 11.76 0.04 2.61
N ARG A 131 12.21 -0.66 1.56
CA ARG A 131 12.24 -0.12 0.20
C ARG A 131 10.86 0.28 -0.33
N GLN A 132 9.79 -0.44 -0.01
CA GLN A 132 8.44 -0.07 -0.42
C GLN A 132 8.06 1.36 -0.04
N VAL A 133 8.29 1.66 1.23
CA VAL A 133 7.95 2.96 1.81
C VAL A 133 8.91 4.02 1.31
N GLU A 134 10.20 3.72 1.31
CA GLU A 134 11.22 4.65 0.80
C GLU A 134 10.93 5.05 -0.65
N ASP A 135 10.59 4.07 -1.49
CA ASP A 135 10.30 4.27 -2.90
C ASP A 135 9.05 5.14 -3.09
N HIS A 136 7.97 4.83 -2.38
CA HIS A 136 6.75 5.65 -2.42
C HIS A 136 7.01 7.06 -1.92
N LEU A 137 7.67 7.23 -0.77
CA LEU A 137 7.98 8.53 -0.19
C LEU A 137 8.87 9.39 -1.10
N ASN A 138 9.72 8.76 -1.92
CA ASN A 138 10.53 9.44 -2.93
C ASN A 138 9.79 9.72 -4.25
N SER A 139 8.59 9.14 -4.44
CA SER A 139 7.77 9.40 -5.62
C SER A 139 7.11 10.79 -5.56
N ARG A 140 6.48 11.20 -6.66
CA ARG A 140 5.64 12.41 -6.68
C ARG A 140 4.27 12.20 -6.06
N HIS A 141 3.80 10.96 -5.92
CA HIS A 141 2.52 10.66 -5.29
C HIS A 141 2.49 11.08 -3.81
N SER A 142 3.62 10.96 -3.10
CA SER A 142 3.75 11.42 -1.71
C SER A 142 3.80 12.95 -1.54
N GLN A 143 3.81 13.71 -2.63
CA GLN A 143 3.99 15.18 -2.63
C GLN A 143 2.86 15.92 -3.35
N THR A 144 1.80 15.23 -3.77
CA THR A 144 0.74 15.82 -4.61
C THR A 144 0.03 17.00 -3.94
N TRP A 145 -0.28 16.88 -2.64
CA TRP A 145 -0.92 17.96 -1.90
C TRP A 145 0.03 19.14 -1.68
N GLU A 146 1.29 18.88 -1.31
CA GLU A 146 2.30 19.93 -1.12
C GLU A 146 2.59 20.70 -2.43
N ASP A 147 2.49 20.01 -3.57
CA ASP A 147 2.63 20.62 -4.90
C ASP A 147 1.36 21.42 -5.30
N LEU A 148 0.16 20.99 -4.88
CA LEU A 148 -1.13 21.61 -5.22
C LEU A 148 -1.50 22.80 -4.33
N GLU A 149 -1.44 22.64 -3.01
CA GLU A 149 -1.89 23.61 -1.99
C GLU A 149 -1.41 25.06 -2.25
N PRO A 150 -0.14 25.32 -2.60
CA PRO A 150 0.33 26.70 -2.79
C PRO A 150 -0.15 27.36 -4.09
N LEU A 151 -0.82 26.61 -4.99
CA LEU A 151 -1.19 27.12 -6.31
C LEU A 151 -2.45 27.99 -6.23
N PRO A 152 -2.45 29.20 -6.84
CA PRO A 152 -3.59 30.13 -6.76
C PRO A 152 -4.84 29.65 -7.52
N TYR A 153 -4.75 28.52 -8.22
CA TYR A 153 -5.82 27.90 -9.00
C TYR A 153 -6.19 26.52 -8.47
N ALA A 154 -5.66 26.12 -7.31
CA ALA A 154 -6.11 24.91 -6.63
C ALA A 154 -7.60 25.05 -6.25
N GLY A 155 -8.35 23.96 -6.43
CA GLY A 155 -9.76 23.89 -6.07
C GLY A 155 -10.24 22.44 -6.00
N ASP A 156 -11.49 22.24 -5.59
CA ASP A 156 -12.09 20.93 -5.32
C ASP A 156 -11.95 19.94 -6.49
N ASN A 157 -12.00 20.46 -7.72
CA ASN A 157 -11.86 19.66 -8.94
C ASN A 157 -10.47 19.02 -9.11
N CYS A 158 -9.46 19.47 -8.36
CA CYS A 158 -8.13 18.89 -8.35
C CYS A 158 -8.00 17.72 -7.36
N LEU A 159 -8.84 17.68 -6.32
CA LEU A 159 -8.62 16.80 -5.16
C LEU A 159 -8.78 15.33 -5.48
N HIS A 160 -9.62 14.97 -6.46
CA HIS A 160 -9.81 13.59 -6.89
C HIS A 160 -8.50 12.89 -7.25
N CYS A 161 -7.54 13.62 -7.82
CA CYS A 161 -6.24 13.08 -8.22
C CYS A 161 -5.11 13.44 -7.25
N MET A 162 -5.28 14.50 -6.46
CA MET A 162 -4.16 15.11 -5.73
C MET A 162 -4.19 14.84 -4.23
N THR A 163 -5.28 14.27 -3.70
CA THR A 163 -5.37 13.90 -2.29
C THR A 163 -5.90 12.48 -2.13
N THR A 164 -5.48 11.81 -1.05
CA THR A 164 -5.97 10.46 -0.73
C THR A 164 -7.48 10.45 -0.49
N GLN A 165 -7.99 11.45 0.22
CA GLN A 165 -9.41 11.59 0.50
C GLN A 165 -10.21 11.74 -0.79
N GLY A 166 -9.77 12.60 -1.72
CA GLY A 166 -10.45 12.81 -3.00
C GLY A 166 -10.37 11.58 -3.91
N ALA A 167 -9.26 10.84 -3.88
CA ALA A 167 -9.11 9.61 -4.63
C ALA A 167 -10.08 8.51 -4.16
N ILE A 168 -10.30 8.42 -2.84
CA ILE A 168 -11.21 7.42 -2.25
C ILE A 168 -12.68 7.84 -2.36
N ALA A 169 -13.01 9.10 -2.03
CA ALA A 169 -14.39 9.57 -2.01
C ALA A 169 -14.96 9.80 -3.43
N GLY A 170 -14.10 10.14 -4.40
CA GLY A 170 -14.50 10.50 -5.75
C GLY A 170 -14.66 12.01 -5.97
N ALA A 171 -14.80 12.40 -7.23
CA ALA A 171 -14.83 13.81 -7.62
C ALA A 171 -16.04 14.57 -7.05
N GLY A 172 -15.77 15.67 -6.33
CA GLY A 172 -16.79 16.58 -5.80
C GLY A 172 -17.30 16.26 -4.39
N GLU A 173 -16.79 15.21 -3.76
CA GLU A 173 -17.16 14.80 -2.39
C GLU A 173 -16.25 15.42 -1.30
N VAL A 174 -15.10 15.98 -1.70
CA VAL A 174 -14.10 16.60 -0.83
C VAL A 174 -13.90 18.06 -1.24
N SER A 175 -13.78 18.95 -0.26
CA SER A 175 -13.55 20.38 -0.45
C SER A 175 -12.09 20.75 -0.18
N ILE A 176 -11.55 21.73 -0.90
CA ILE A 176 -10.20 22.25 -0.64
C ILE A 176 -10.11 22.98 0.72
N GLU A 177 -11.26 23.34 1.28
CA GLU A 177 -11.37 23.93 2.61
C GLU A 177 -11.38 22.87 3.74
N ASP A 178 -11.43 21.58 3.41
CA ASP A 178 -11.42 20.51 4.40
C ASP A 178 -10.05 20.44 5.12
N GLU A 179 -10.09 20.20 6.42
CA GLU A 179 -8.88 20.03 7.23
C GLU A 179 -8.29 18.62 7.03
N GLY A 180 -6.96 18.52 7.11
CA GLY A 180 -6.27 17.22 7.12
C GLY A 180 -6.17 16.54 5.75
N LEU A 181 -6.31 17.26 4.64
CA LEU A 181 -5.99 16.76 3.31
C LEU A 181 -4.53 16.31 3.23
N VAL A 182 -4.31 15.14 2.65
CA VAL A 182 -2.96 14.55 2.52
C VAL A 182 -2.70 14.11 1.09
N SER A 183 -1.44 14.12 0.71
CA SER A 183 -0.95 13.56 -0.55
C SER A 183 -1.40 12.12 -0.75
N LEU A 184 -1.32 11.64 -2.00
CA LEU A 184 -1.67 10.26 -2.32
C LEU A 184 -0.80 9.30 -1.49
N SER A 185 -1.46 8.44 -0.72
CA SER A 185 -0.86 7.45 0.14
C SER A 185 -1.22 6.03 -0.31
N CYS A 186 -0.76 5.04 0.45
CA CYS A 186 -1.02 3.62 0.18
C CYS A 186 -2.51 3.35 -0.08
N VAL A 187 -3.39 3.93 0.75
CA VAL A 187 -4.84 3.66 0.72
C VAL A 187 -5.56 4.35 -0.43
N ALA A 188 -4.91 5.27 -1.16
CA ALA A 188 -5.46 5.80 -2.41
C ALA A 188 -5.51 4.72 -3.50
N CYS A 189 -4.58 3.75 -3.44
CA CYS A 189 -4.48 2.64 -4.40
C CYS A 189 -5.01 1.32 -3.82
N HIS A 190 -4.77 1.07 -2.52
CA HIS A 190 -5.12 -0.17 -1.84
C HIS A 190 -6.39 -0.04 -1.00
N ASP A 191 -7.19 -1.11 -0.98
CA ASP A 191 -8.35 -1.28 -0.13
C ASP A 191 -8.13 -2.43 0.88
N MET A 192 -7.75 -2.05 2.10
CA MET A 192 -7.54 -2.97 3.22
C MET A 192 -8.77 -3.80 3.64
N HIS A 193 -9.97 -3.48 3.16
CA HIS A 193 -11.21 -4.19 3.47
C HIS A 193 -11.78 -4.92 2.25
N SER A 194 -11.00 -5.10 1.18
CA SER A 194 -11.46 -5.80 -0.02
C SER A 194 -10.36 -6.64 -0.64
N GLU A 195 -10.71 -7.87 -1.04
CA GLU A 195 -9.90 -8.72 -1.91
C GLU A 195 -10.56 -8.88 -3.30
N GLU A 196 -11.45 -7.95 -3.69
CA GLU A 196 -12.12 -7.97 -5.00
C GLU A 196 -11.10 -8.00 -6.14
N ASN A 197 -9.97 -7.30 -5.98
CA ASN A 197 -8.87 -7.29 -6.94
C ASN A 197 -7.57 -7.78 -6.30
N PRO A 198 -6.66 -8.40 -7.09
CA PRO A 198 -5.36 -8.85 -6.61
C PRO A 198 -4.58 -7.74 -5.91
N ASN A 199 -3.80 -8.10 -4.88
CA ASN A 199 -3.02 -7.18 -4.06
C ASN A 199 -3.87 -6.06 -3.42
N GLN A 200 -5.17 -6.32 -3.24
CA GLN A 200 -6.12 -5.40 -2.64
C GLN A 200 -6.20 -4.06 -3.38
N LEU A 201 -6.06 -4.05 -4.71
CA LEU A 201 -6.14 -2.82 -5.48
C LEU A 201 -7.59 -2.32 -5.61
N ARG A 202 -7.76 -1.01 -5.70
CA ARG A 202 -9.08 -0.37 -5.91
C ARG A 202 -9.58 -0.46 -7.37
N ALA A 203 -8.93 -1.21 -8.24
CA ALA A 203 -9.32 -1.44 -9.62
C ALA A 203 -8.86 -2.84 -10.09
N GLU A 204 -9.51 -3.37 -11.13
CA GLU A 204 -9.26 -4.71 -11.68
C GLU A 204 -7.89 -4.83 -12.33
N THR A 205 -7.47 -3.79 -13.07
CA THR A 205 -6.16 -3.70 -13.73
C THR A 205 -5.38 -2.52 -13.22
N ALA A 206 -4.06 -2.54 -13.38
CA ALA A 206 -3.25 -1.39 -13.01
C ALA A 206 -3.49 -0.20 -13.95
N ASP A 207 -3.78 -0.46 -15.23
CA ASP A 207 -4.16 0.56 -16.19
C ASP A 207 -5.41 1.31 -15.73
N ASP A 208 -6.46 0.59 -15.30
CA ASP A 208 -7.68 1.20 -14.77
C ASP A 208 -7.42 1.98 -13.49
N LEU A 209 -6.52 1.49 -12.63
CA LEU A 209 -6.13 2.19 -11.41
C LEU A 209 -5.44 3.52 -11.72
N CYS A 210 -4.42 3.49 -12.58
CA CYS A 210 -3.67 4.68 -12.99
C CYS A 210 -4.57 5.66 -13.76
N ALA A 211 -5.48 5.15 -14.59
CA ALA A 211 -6.42 5.95 -15.38
C ALA A 211 -7.45 6.72 -14.53
N LYS A 212 -7.61 6.42 -13.24
CA LYS A 212 -8.40 7.28 -12.33
C LYS A 212 -7.86 8.70 -12.24
N CYS A 213 -6.52 8.85 -12.31
CA CYS A 213 -5.84 10.13 -12.15
C CYS A 213 -5.15 10.59 -13.43
N HIS A 214 -4.49 9.67 -14.13
CA HIS A 214 -3.71 9.93 -15.34
C HIS A 214 -4.56 9.93 -16.60
N ILE A 215 -5.59 10.77 -16.60
CA ILE A 215 -6.59 10.90 -17.66
C ILE A 215 -6.77 12.35 -18.12
N GLY A 216 -7.36 12.52 -19.31
CA GLY A 216 -7.76 13.80 -19.85
C GLY A 216 -6.61 14.60 -20.47
N SER A 217 -6.94 15.79 -20.96
CA SER A 217 -5.99 16.62 -21.72
C SER A 217 -4.78 17.13 -20.93
N HIS A 218 -4.83 17.10 -19.60
CA HIS A 218 -3.75 17.58 -18.74
C HIS A 218 -2.84 16.45 -18.23
N HIS A 219 -3.34 15.21 -18.18
CA HIS A 219 -2.58 14.01 -17.85
C HIS A 219 -2.98 12.89 -18.82
N PRO A 220 -2.63 12.98 -20.11
CA PRO A 220 -3.27 12.16 -21.15
C PRO A 220 -2.74 10.73 -21.22
N GLN A 221 -2.04 10.22 -20.19
CA GLN A 221 -1.37 8.92 -20.29
C GLN A 221 -2.37 7.78 -20.58
N SER A 222 -3.56 7.79 -19.99
CA SER A 222 -4.62 6.81 -20.29
C SER A 222 -5.51 7.15 -21.49
N GLU A 223 -5.28 8.29 -22.16
CA GLU A 223 -6.06 8.68 -23.34
C GLU A 223 -5.61 7.86 -24.55
N GLU A 224 -6.58 7.41 -25.37
CA GLU A 224 -6.37 6.54 -26.55
C GLU A 224 -5.16 6.94 -27.41
N VAL A 225 -4.94 8.24 -27.58
CA VAL A 225 -3.89 8.78 -28.44
C VAL A 225 -2.46 8.66 -27.86
N VAL A 226 -2.31 8.30 -26.59
CA VAL A 226 -1.00 8.19 -25.92
C VAL A 226 -0.62 6.73 -25.69
N TYR A 227 -1.16 6.09 -24.64
CA TYR A 227 -0.79 4.71 -24.29
C TYR A 227 -1.65 3.64 -24.98
N PRO A 228 -3.00 3.69 -24.93
CA PRO A 228 -3.84 2.56 -25.37
C PRO A 228 -3.70 2.22 -26.86
N SER A 229 -3.39 3.19 -27.71
CA SER A 229 -3.13 2.94 -29.14
C SER A 229 -1.71 2.43 -29.45
N GLY A 230 -0.82 2.45 -28.45
CA GLY A 230 0.57 2.07 -28.55
C GLY A 230 0.77 0.56 -28.77
N PRO A 231 1.95 0.13 -29.30
CA PRO A 231 2.25 -1.28 -29.49
C PRO A 231 2.29 -2.10 -28.20
N HIS A 232 2.70 -1.51 -27.07
CA HIS A 232 2.77 -2.19 -25.77
C HIS A 232 1.38 -2.46 -25.20
N ALA A 233 0.47 -1.46 -25.19
CA ALA A 233 -0.92 -1.69 -24.78
C ALA A 233 -1.61 -2.75 -25.65
N LYS A 234 -1.36 -2.76 -26.97
CA LYS A 234 -1.86 -3.81 -27.88
C LYS A 234 -1.25 -5.21 -27.67
N ALA A 235 -0.16 -5.28 -26.92
CA ALA A 235 0.49 -6.51 -26.53
C ALA A 235 0.12 -6.90 -25.07
N ASP A 236 -0.91 -6.28 -24.51
CA ASP A 236 -1.39 -6.48 -23.14
C ASP A 236 -0.32 -6.18 -22.07
N VAL A 237 0.61 -5.28 -22.39
CA VAL A 237 1.52 -4.71 -21.38
C VAL A 237 0.74 -3.69 -20.59
N GLU A 238 0.89 -3.67 -19.26
CA GLU A 238 0.26 -2.69 -18.36
C GLU A 238 1.25 -1.62 -17.87
N CYS A 239 0.72 -0.50 -17.33
CA CYS A 239 1.50 0.62 -16.80
C CYS A 239 2.55 0.17 -15.79
N VAL A 240 2.20 -0.74 -14.90
CA VAL A 240 3.06 -1.26 -13.81
C VAL A 240 4.23 -2.09 -14.31
N GLU A 241 4.13 -2.67 -15.50
CA GLU A 241 5.22 -3.42 -16.12
C GLU A 241 6.31 -2.51 -16.69
N CYS A 242 6.03 -1.21 -16.83
CA CYS A 242 7.04 -0.20 -17.12
C CYS A 242 7.43 0.61 -15.87
N HIS A 243 6.42 1.00 -15.10
CA HIS A 243 6.58 1.97 -14.00
C HIS A 243 6.86 1.35 -12.65
N GLY A 244 6.75 0.02 -12.46
CA GLY A 244 7.12 -0.56 -11.18
C GLY A 244 7.71 -1.96 -11.26
N LEU A 245 8.55 -2.25 -12.25
CA LEU A 245 9.43 -3.41 -12.12
C LEU A 245 10.56 -3.11 -11.14
N GLY A 246 10.69 -3.96 -10.11
CA GLY A 246 11.81 -3.98 -9.18
C GLY A 246 12.11 -5.39 -8.64
N GLU A 247 13.26 -5.56 -7.98
CA GLU A 247 13.56 -6.75 -7.18
C GLU A 247 13.89 -6.27 -5.76
N HIS A 248 13.19 -6.80 -4.76
CA HIS A 248 13.40 -6.45 -3.34
C HIS A 248 13.91 -7.65 -2.55
N PHE A 249 14.71 -7.39 -1.52
CA PHE A 249 15.17 -8.41 -0.60
C PHE A 249 14.37 -8.33 0.71
N ALA A 250 13.27 -9.08 0.79
CA ALA A 250 12.45 -9.21 1.98
C ALA A 250 12.74 -10.53 2.70
N HIS A 251 12.74 -10.52 4.03
CA HIS A 251 12.84 -11.73 4.87
C HIS A 251 13.99 -12.69 4.54
N GLY A 252 15.06 -12.20 3.91
CA GLY A 252 16.23 -12.99 3.56
C GLY A 252 16.25 -13.56 2.14
N HIS A 253 15.31 -13.19 1.25
CA HIS A 253 15.25 -13.65 -0.14
C HIS A 253 14.86 -12.54 -1.12
N VAL A 254 15.22 -12.72 -2.40
CA VAL A 254 14.78 -11.83 -3.48
C VAL A 254 13.37 -12.25 -3.89
N SER A 255 12.39 -11.38 -3.71
CA SER A 255 11.02 -11.55 -4.22
C SER A 255 10.79 -10.62 -5.41
N ALA A 256 9.99 -11.09 -6.38
CA ALA A 256 9.52 -10.25 -7.47
C ALA A 256 8.62 -9.17 -6.85
N TRP A 257 9.05 -7.92 -6.87
CA TRP A 257 8.38 -6.87 -6.11
C TRP A 257 8.10 -5.65 -6.98
N PHE A 258 6.94 -5.02 -6.78
CA PHE A 258 6.53 -3.84 -7.53
C PHE A 258 7.24 -2.61 -6.98
N ASN A 259 8.13 -1.99 -7.76
CA ASN A 259 8.82 -0.76 -7.35
C ASN A 259 7.80 0.41 -7.22
N HIS A 260 7.71 0.99 -6.02
CA HIS A 260 6.78 2.08 -5.72
C HIS A 260 7.37 3.48 -5.98
N THR A 261 8.52 3.62 -6.65
CA THR A 261 8.96 4.95 -7.13
C THR A 261 8.14 5.40 -8.33
N PHE A 262 7.54 4.45 -9.05
CA PHE A 262 6.83 4.67 -10.32
C PHE A 262 7.74 5.14 -11.48
N TRP A 263 9.07 5.05 -11.31
CA TRP A 263 10.06 5.46 -12.31
C TRP A 263 10.57 4.28 -13.14
N ILE A 264 10.82 4.57 -14.43
CA ILE A 264 11.37 3.62 -15.42
C ILE A 264 12.89 3.40 -15.24
N TYR A 265 13.61 4.40 -14.69
CA TYR A 265 15.06 4.53 -14.80
C TYR A 265 15.89 4.22 -13.54
N ASP A 266 15.31 3.69 -12.45
CA ASP A 266 16.03 3.65 -11.16
C ASP A 266 15.83 2.37 -10.33
N THR A 267 15.72 1.20 -10.96
CA THR A 267 15.19 0.01 -10.27
C THR A 267 16.20 -1.05 -9.88
N TYR A 268 17.51 -0.77 -9.85
CA TYR A 268 18.48 -1.83 -9.59
C TYR A 268 19.54 -1.47 -8.53
N TRP A 269 19.20 -1.54 -7.24
CA TRP A 269 20.24 -1.76 -6.23
C TRP A 269 20.83 -3.17 -6.40
N PRO A 270 22.17 -3.39 -6.40
CA PRO A 270 23.26 -2.47 -6.07
C PRO A 270 23.94 -1.76 -7.26
N TYR A 271 23.36 -1.80 -8.45
CA TYR A 271 23.97 -1.25 -9.66
C TYR A 271 23.31 0.10 -9.98
N ASN A 272 23.98 1.18 -9.58
CA ASN A 272 23.65 2.57 -9.93
C ASN A 272 23.72 2.77 -11.47
N ASP A 273 22.80 2.13 -12.19
CA ASP A 273 22.70 2.01 -13.64
C ASP A 273 21.48 2.81 -14.09
N THR A 274 21.72 3.85 -14.88
CA THR A 274 20.70 4.79 -15.36
C THR A 274 19.97 4.28 -16.60
N ARG A 275 20.21 3.02 -17.01
CA ARG A 275 19.55 2.40 -18.16
C ARG A 275 18.14 1.93 -17.79
N PRO A 276 17.20 1.89 -18.75
CA PRO A 276 15.83 1.42 -18.54
C PRO A 276 15.80 -0.12 -18.45
N MET A 277 16.33 -0.65 -17.35
CA MET A 277 16.49 -2.09 -17.09
C MET A 277 15.18 -2.86 -17.22
N VAL A 278 14.07 -2.19 -16.94
CA VAL A 278 12.69 -2.67 -17.13
C VAL A 278 12.46 -3.26 -18.53
N CYS A 279 12.99 -2.63 -19.58
CA CYS A 279 12.83 -3.10 -20.95
C CYS A 279 13.58 -4.43 -21.19
N GLY A 280 14.67 -4.67 -20.44
CA GLY A 280 15.51 -5.86 -20.54
C GLY A 280 14.82 -7.17 -20.13
N LYS A 281 13.65 -7.10 -19.48
CA LYS A 281 12.86 -8.29 -19.15
C LYS A 281 12.12 -8.86 -20.38
N CYS A 282 11.82 -8.03 -21.38
CA CYS A 282 11.07 -8.40 -22.58
C CYS A 282 11.88 -8.26 -23.88
N HIS A 283 12.88 -7.38 -23.89
CA HIS A 283 13.69 -7.04 -25.05
C HIS A 283 15.18 -7.18 -24.76
N GLU A 284 15.99 -7.23 -25.82
CA GLU A 284 17.42 -6.98 -25.70
C GLU A 284 17.64 -5.52 -25.23
N LEU A 285 18.25 -5.37 -24.05
CA LEU A 285 18.32 -4.09 -23.35
C LEU A 285 19.00 -2.98 -24.16
N GLU A 286 20.07 -3.31 -24.89
CA GLU A 286 20.80 -2.35 -25.73
C GLU A 286 19.89 -1.80 -26.84
N TRP A 287 19.19 -2.69 -27.54
CA TRP A 287 18.22 -2.29 -28.58
C TRP A 287 17.09 -1.43 -28.01
N ALA A 288 16.51 -1.82 -26.87
CA ALA A 288 15.43 -1.07 -26.25
C ALA A 288 15.87 0.33 -25.80
N THR A 289 17.09 0.45 -25.27
CA THR A 289 17.69 1.73 -24.89
C THR A 289 17.87 2.64 -26.11
N GLU A 290 18.41 2.10 -27.22
CA GLU A 290 18.54 2.85 -28.48
C GLU A 290 17.18 3.35 -29.02
N GLN A 291 16.11 2.54 -28.90
CA GLN A 291 14.78 2.98 -29.34
C GLN A 291 14.24 4.14 -28.50
N LEU A 292 14.47 4.14 -27.20
CA LEU A 292 14.05 5.23 -26.31
C LEU A 292 14.78 6.53 -26.64
N GLU A 293 16.09 6.48 -26.88
CA GLU A 293 16.87 7.66 -27.31
C GLU A 293 16.34 8.24 -28.63
N VAL A 294 15.95 7.40 -29.59
CA VAL A 294 15.35 7.85 -30.85
C VAL A 294 14.01 8.55 -30.61
N ILE A 295 13.16 8.00 -29.74
CA ILE A 295 11.85 8.59 -29.41
C ILE A 295 12.02 9.92 -28.68
N GLU A 296 12.89 9.99 -27.67
CA GLU A 296 13.20 11.20 -26.92
C GLU A 296 13.73 12.30 -27.85
N HIS A 297 14.73 11.99 -28.67
CA HIS A 297 15.28 12.95 -29.64
C HIS A 297 14.24 13.44 -30.65
N THR A 298 13.37 12.54 -31.14
CA THR A 298 12.31 12.93 -32.07
C THR A 298 11.29 13.84 -31.39
N THR A 299 10.97 13.59 -30.13
CA THR A 299 9.99 14.39 -29.38
C THR A 299 10.52 15.80 -29.11
N GLU A 300 11.77 15.92 -28.64
CA GLU A 300 12.43 17.21 -28.39
C GLU A 300 12.55 18.09 -29.64
N THR A 301 12.66 17.48 -30.82
CA THR A 301 12.78 18.21 -32.08
C THR A 301 11.43 18.62 -32.68
N MET A 302 10.32 18.05 -32.17
CA MET A 302 8.95 18.40 -32.59
C MET A 302 8.30 19.47 -31.73
N THR A 303 8.84 19.76 -30.54
CA THR A 303 8.43 20.85 -29.63
C THR A 303 9.16 22.16 -29.89
#